data_AF-A0A7K2XNS2-F1
#
_entry.id   AF-A0A7K2XNS2-F1
#
_cell.length_a   1.000
_cell.length_b   1.000
_cell.length_c   1.000
_cell.angle_alpha   90.00
_cell.angle_beta   90.00
_cell.angle_gamma   90.00
#
_symmetry.space_group_name_H-M   'P 1'
#
loop_
_entity.id
_entity.type
_entity.pdbx_description
1 polymer ?
#
loop_
_entity_poly.entity_id
_entity_poly.type
_entity_poly.pdbx_seq_one_letter_code
_entity_poly.pdbx_strand_id
1 'polypeptide(L)' 'MLEGAFALLDALRRNGDEAGVTELALACGVPKGTVHRLLDQLVGVGAVERA' A
#
# COMPACT_ATOMS: atom_id res chain seq x y z
N MET A 1 9.32 10.12 -3.68
CA MET A 1 9.01 9.34 -2.44
C MET A 1 7.51 9.28 -2.14
N LEU A 2 6.70 10.25 -2.56
CA LEU A 2 5.24 10.18 -2.48
C LEU A 2 4.60 9.29 -3.55
N GLU A 3 5.27 9.09 -4.70
CA GLU A 3 4.69 8.29 -5.79
C GLU A 3 4.39 6.85 -5.37
N GLY A 4 5.25 6.25 -4.53
CA GLY A 4 5.05 4.89 -4.04
C GLY A 4 3.84 4.75 -3.12
N ALA A 5 3.55 5.75 -2.29
CA ALA A 5 2.40 5.73 -1.39
C ALA A 5 1.07 5.86 -2.17
N PHE A 6 1.01 6.77 -3.14
CA PHE A 6 -0.16 6.94 -4.00
C PHE A 6 -0.38 5.74 -4.92
N ALA A 7 0.68 5.15 -5.46
CA ALA A 7 0.58 3.90 -6.21
C ALA A 7 -0.03 2.78 -5.35
N LEU A 8 0.33 2.73 -4.06
CA LEU A 8 -0.21 1.76 -3.13
C LEU A 8 -1.72 1.96 -2.89
N LEU A 9 -2.15 3.20 -2.67
CA LEU A 9 -3.56 3.55 -2.49
C LEU A 9 -4.38 3.25 -3.75
N ASP A 10 -3.85 3.54 -4.93
CA ASP A 10 -4.54 3.24 -6.18
C ASP A 10 -4.62 1.72 -6.43
N ALA A 11 -3.58 0.97 -6.07
CA ALA A 11 -3.60 -0.49 -6.09
C ALA A 11 -4.65 -1.06 -5.12
N LEU A 12 -4.75 -0.54 -3.89
CA LEU A 12 -5.80 -0.90 -2.93
C LEU A 12 -7.19 -0.67 -3.50
N ARG A 13 -7.44 0.53 -4.05
CA ARG A 13 -8.74 0.89 -4.61
C ARG A 13 -9.13 0.03 -5.82
N ARG A 14 -8.16 -0.41 -6.61
CA ARG A 14 -8.39 -1.35 -7.73
C ARG A 14 -8.72 -2.77 -7.27
N ASN A 15 -8.33 -3.16 -6.06
CA ASN A 15 -8.59 -4.49 -5.50
C ASN A 15 -9.85 -4.54 -4.60
N GLY A 16 -10.66 -3.46 -4.58
CA GLY A 16 -11.89 -3.43 -3.79
C GLY A 16 -11.67 -3.01 -2.34
N ASP A 17 -10.71 -2.10 -2.11
CA ASP A 17 -10.37 -1.48 -0.81
C ASP A 17 -9.71 -2.42 0.23
N GLU A 18 -9.65 -3.72 -0.05
CA GLU A 18 -8.84 -4.69 0.68
C GLU A 18 -7.83 -5.36 -0.26
N ALA A 19 -6.57 -5.46 0.17
CA ALA A 19 -5.54 -6.16 -0.57
C ALA A 19 -4.45 -6.68 0.38
N GLY A 20 -3.92 -7.86 0.09
CA GLY A 20 -2.78 -8.40 0.83
C GLY A 20 -1.49 -7.65 0.52
N VAL A 21 -0.56 -7.59 1.48
CA VAL A 21 0.77 -6.97 1.28
C VAL A 21 1.52 -7.55 0.08
N THR A 22 1.36 -8.85 -0.19
CA THR A 22 1.99 -9.52 -1.34
C THR A 22 1.39 -9.05 -2.65
N GLU A 23 0.07 -8.86 -2.73
CA GLU A 23 -0.62 -8.35 -3.92
C GLU A 23 -0.25 -6.90 -4.19
N LEU A 24 -0.19 -6.07 -3.15
CA LEU A 24 0.24 -4.68 -3.26
C LEU A 24 1.70 -4.56 -3.73
N ALA A 25 2.59 -5.43 -3.26
CA ALA A 25 3.98 -5.47 -3.71
C ALA A 25 4.08 -5.82 -5.20
N LEU A 26 3.30 -6.79 -5.67
CA LEU A 26 3.24 -7.18 -7.08
C LEU A 26 2.64 -6.07 -7.94
N ALA A 27 1.51 -5.49 -7.53
CA ALA A 27 0.82 -4.43 -8.25
C ALA A 27 1.64 -3.15 -8.38
N CYS A 28 2.40 -2.80 -7.32
CA CYS A 28 3.24 -1.60 -7.31
C CYS A 28 4.66 -1.86 -7.83
N GLY A 29 5.05 -3.11 -8.09
CA GLY A 29 6.39 -3.47 -8.57
C GLY A 29 7.50 -3.15 -7.57
N VAL A 30 7.21 -3.15 -6.26
CA VAL A 30 8.16 -2.79 -5.19
C VAL A 30 8.38 -3.94 -4.20
N PRO A 31 9.53 -3.99 -3.50
CA PRO A 31 9.77 -4.99 -2.47
C PRO A 31 8.73 -4.93 -1.34
N LYS A 32 8.41 -6.08 -0.73
CA LYS A 32 7.49 -6.16 0.42
C LYS A 32 7.92 -5.25 1.58
N GLY A 33 9.21 -5.14 1.85
CA GLY A 33 9.73 -4.22 2.88
C GLY A 33 9.38 -2.75 2.60
N THR A 34 9.38 -2.35 1.33
CA THR A 34 8.94 -1.01 0.92
C THR A 34 7.44 -0.85 1.12
N VAL A 35 6.62 -1.85 0.78
CA VAL A 35 5.17 -1.84 1.04
C VAL A 35 4.88 -1.72 2.53
N HIS A 36 5.54 -2.51 3.37
CA HIS A 36 5.36 -2.43 4.82
C HIS A 36 5.66 -1.04 5.35
N ARG A 37 6.80 -0.45 4.96
CA ARG A 37 7.17 0.91 5.36
C ARG A 37 6.15 1.95 4.89
N LEU A 38 5.67 1.85 3.65
CA LEU A 38 4.68 2.78 3.11
C LEU A 38 3.32 2.63 3.80
N LEU A 39 2.88 1.40 4.07
CA LEU A 39 1.66 1.13 4.83
C LEU A 39 1.76 1.69 6.25
N ASP A 40 2.90 1.55 6.94
CA ASP A 40 3.08 2.13 8.28
C ASP A 40 2.95 3.66 8.24
N GLN A 41 3.51 4.32 7.21
CA GLN A 41 3.34 5.75 7.02
C GLN A 41 1.88 6.14 6.73
N LEU A 42 1.16 5.34 5.93
CA LEU A 42 -0.24 5.59 5.58
C LEU A 42 -1.19 5.35 6.77
N VAL A 43 -0.94 4.32 7.58
CA VAL A 43 -1.65 4.09 8.84
C VAL A 43 -1.41 5.24 9.80
N GLY A 44 -0.17 5.75 9.89
CA GLY A 44 0.16 6.88 10.76
C GLY A 44 -0.59 8.18 10.43
N VAL A 45 -1.09 8.34 9.20
CA VAL A 45 -1.92 9.48 8.79
C VAL A 45 -3.41 9.14 8.65
N GLY A 46 -3.81 7.91 8.99
CA GLY A 46 -5.20 7.44 8.90
C GLY A 46 -5.70 7.22 7.46
N ALA A 47 -4.81 7.05 6.49
CA ALA A 47 -5.19 6.84 5.09
C ALA A 47 -5.57 5.39 4.76
N VAL A 48 -5.12 4.42 5.58
CA VAL A 48 -5.45 2.98 5.47
C VAL A 48 -5.56 2.37 6.85
N GLU A 49 -6.32 1.29 6.97
CA GLU A 49 -6.44 0.48 8.19
C GLU A 49 -5.89 -0.93 7.93
N ARG A 50 -5.42 -1.60 8.99
CA ARG A 50 -4.96 -3.00 8.93
C ARG A 50 -6.04 -3.86 9.58
N ALA A 51 -6.72 -4.69 8.79
CA ALA A 51 -7.66 -5.71 9.26
C ALA A 51 -6.98 -7.06 9.53
#